data_AF-A0A0Q4PUY2-F1
#
_entry.id   AF-A0A0Q4PUY2-F1
#
_cell.length_a   1.000
_cell.length_b   1.000
_cell.length_c   1.000
_cell.angle_alpha   90.00
_cell.angle_beta   90.00
_cell.angle_gamma   90.00
#
_symmetry.space_group_name_H-M   'P 1'
#
loop_
_entity.id
_entity.type
_entity.pdbx_description
1 polymer ?
#
loop_
_entity_poly.entity_id
_entity_poly.type
_entity_poly.pdbx_seq_one_letter_code
_entity_poly.pdbx_strand_id
1 'polypeptide(L)' 'MGSVLAMKQRSDKLYRWVLTAIAAAIDQGRHPVGTRLPGKRGLAEAFAVSRPTVRDVMVAPELRGLVVRRLRV' A
#
# COMPACT_ATOMS: atom_id res chain seq x y z
N MET A 1 -18.93 11.81 22.55
CA MET A 1 -17.74 12.13 21.74
C MET A 1 -16.68 11.02 21.83
N GLY A 2 -16.85 9.89 21.13
CA GLY A 2 -15.92 8.74 21.23
C GLY A 2 -15.58 8.01 19.92
N SER A 3 -16.37 8.19 18.86
CA SER A 3 -16.23 7.38 17.64
C SER A 3 -15.12 7.80 16.68
N VAL A 4 -14.70 9.06 16.68
CA VAL A 4 -13.76 9.59 15.66
C VAL A 4 -12.32 9.10 15.91
N LEU A 5 -11.89 9.04 17.19
CA LEU A 5 -10.54 8.57 17.54
C LEU A 5 -10.36 7.08 17.19
N ALA A 6 -11.36 6.24 17.47
CA ALA A 6 -11.34 4.82 17.15
C ALA A 6 -11.34 4.53 15.64
N MET A 7 -11.96 5.38 14.83
CA MET A 7 -11.90 5.29 13.37
C MET A 7 -10.51 5.65 12.85
N LYS A 8 -9.90 6.73 13.36
CA LYS A 8 -8.53 7.14 13.00
C LYS A 8 -7.51 6.05 13.33
N GLN A 9 -7.62 5.43 14.51
CA GLN A 9 -6.76 4.32 14.93
C GLN A 9 -6.93 3.05 14.09
N ARG A 10 -8.16 2.76 13.64
CA ARG A 10 -8.40 1.66 12.69
C ARG A 10 -7.75 1.92 11.35
N SER A 11 -7.87 3.14 10.82
CA SER A 11 -7.21 3.54 9.57
C SER A 11 -5.69 3.51 9.67
N ASP A 12 -5.10 3.92 10.80
CA ASP A 12 -3.64 3.90 11.01
C ASP A 12 -3.09 2.46 11.06
N LYS A 13 -3.78 1.57 11.80
CA LYS A 13 -3.44 0.14 11.84
C LYS A 13 -3.54 -0.51 10.46
N LEU A 14 -4.61 -0.20 9.73
CA LEU A 14 -4.84 -0.75 8.39
C LEU A 14 -3.82 -0.22 7.40
N TYR A 15 -3.49 1.07 7.46
CA TYR A 15 -2.40 1.68 6.69
C TYR A 15 -1.07 0.97 6.92
N ARG A 16 -0.65 0.81 8.19
CA ARG A 16 0.61 0.12 8.54
C ARG A 16 0.61 -1.33 8.08
N TRP A 17 -0.51 -2.04 8.26
CA TRP A 17 -0.63 -3.42 7.82
C TRP A 17 -0.47 -3.55 6.30
N VAL A 18 -1.15 -2.72 5.50
CA VAL A 18 -1.00 -2.73 4.04
C VAL A 18 0.43 -2.38 3.63
N LEU A 19 1.05 -1.41 4.31
CA LEU A 19 2.46 -1.03 4.10
C LEU A 19 3.39 -2.23 4.23
N THR A 20 3.32 -2.90 5.39
CA THR A 20 4.14 -4.08 5.68
C THR A 20 3.81 -5.25 4.75
N ALA A 21 2.55 -5.44 4.39
CA ALA A 21 2.11 -6.51 3.51
C ALA A 21 2.64 -6.31 2.06
N ILE A 22 2.66 -5.09 1.56
CA ILE A 22 3.25 -4.77 0.25
C ILE A 22 4.76 -4.97 0.30
N ALA A 23 5.45 -4.45 1.32
CA ALA A 23 6.88 -4.62 1.48
C ALA A 23 7.28 -6.11 1.55
N ALA A 24 6.55 -6.91 2.33
CA ALA A 24 6.76 -8.35 2.43
C ALA A 24 6.46 -9.08 1.11
N ALA A 25 5.45 -8.67 0.35
CA ALA A 25 5.16 -9.27 -0.97
C ALA A 25 6.27 -8.98 -1.99
N ILE A 26 6.90 -7.81 -1.93
CA ILE A 26 8.08 -7.47 -2.74
C ILE A 26 9.28 -8.32 -2.30
N ASP A 27 9.54 -8.41 -1.00
CA ASP A 27 10.65 -9.19 -0.42
C ASP A 27 10.55 -10.70 -0.72
N GLN A 28 9.33 -11.25 -0.67
CA GLN A 28 9.03 -12.64 -1.05
C GLN A 28 9.16 -12.92 -2.56
N GLY A 29 9.53 -11.92 -3.38
CA GLY A 29 9.68 -12.10 -4.83
C GLY A 29 8.36 -12.25 -5.60
N ARG A 30 7.20 -12.01 -4.97
CA ARG A 30 5.91 -11.99 -5.71
C ARG A 30 5.87 -10.83 -6.71
N HIS A 31 6.63 -9.78 -6.45
CA HIS A 31 6.88 -8.67 -7.36
C HIS A 31 8.41 -8.48 -7.50
N PRO A 32 9.06 -9.21 -8.41
CA PRO A 32 10.50 -9.11 -8.59
C PRO A 32 10.91 -7.68 -8.90
N VAL A 33 12.07 -7.26 -8.39
CA VAL A 33 12.62 -5.92 -8.65
C VAL A 33 12.73 -5.69 -10.17
N GLY A 34 12.24 -4.54 -10.63
CA GLY A 34 12.20 -4.20 -12.06
C GLY A 34 10.95 -4.69 -12.80
N THR A 35 10.11 -5.53 -12.18
CA THR A 35 8.80 -5.88 -12.73
C THR A 35 7.75 -4.83 -12.40
N ARG A 36 6.68 -4.82 -13.17
CA ARG A 36 5.57 -3.88 -12.96
C ARG A 36 4.71 -4.39 -11.81
N LEU A 37 4.62 -3.63 -10.72
CA LEU A 37 3.62 -3.89 -9.69
C LEU A 37 2.20 -3.78 -10.27
N PRO A 38 1.24 -4.50 -9.69
CA PRO A 38 -0.18 -4.26 -9.95
C PRO A 38 -0.49 -2.78 -9.74
N GLY A 39 -1.32 -2.20 -10.60
CA GLY A 39 -1.79 -0.82 -10.39
C GLY A 39 -2.54 -0.69 -9.06
N LYS A 40 -2.82 0.56 -8.64
CA LYS A 40 -3.57 0.86 -7.41
C LYS A 40 -4.84 0.01 -7.22
N ARG A 41 -5.55 -0.27 -8.32
CA ARG A 41 -6.76 -1.10 -8.31
C ARG A 41 -6.45 -2.57 -8.01
N GLY A 42 -5.43 -3.14 -8.66
CA GLY A 42 -5.01 -4.52 -8.41
C GLY A 42 -4.45 -4.72 -7.00
N LEU A 43 -3.71 -3.75 -6.47
CA LEU A 43 -3.26 -3.79 -5.07
C LEU A 43 -4.45 -3.68 -4.10
N ALA A 44 -5.42 -2.81 -4.37
CA ALA A 44 -6.62 -2.69 -3.55
C ALA A 44 -7.40 -4.01 -3.49
N GLU A 45 -7.55 -4.70 -4.61
CA GLU A 45 -8.17 -6.03 -4.70
C GLU A 45 -7.33 -7.09 -3.98
N ALA A 46 -6.01 -7.14 -4.21
CA ALA A 46 -5.11 -8.14 -3.62
C ALA A 46 -5.03 -8.07 -2.09
N PHE A 47 -5.12 -6.86 -1.52
CA PHE A 47 -5.08 -6.65 -0.06
C PHE A 47 -6.47 -6.44 0.55
N ALA A 48 -7.55 -6.56 -0.24
CA ALA A 48 -8.94 -6.32 0.18
C ALA A 48 -9.15 -4.97 0.90
N VAL A 49 -8.50 -3.91 0.38
CA VAL A 49 -8.55 -2.55 0.95
C VAL A 49 -9.09 -1.54 -0.04
N SER A 50 -9.40 -0.35 0.46
CA SER A 50 -9.90 0.74 -0.37
C SER A 50 -8.80 1.37 -1.25
N ARG A 51 -9.16 1.85 -2.45
CA ARG A 51 -8.24 2.57 -3.34
C ARG A 51 -7.56 3.79 -2.68
N PRO A 52 -8.26 4.62 -1.86
CA PRO A 52 -7.63 5.70 -1.11
C PRO A 52 -6.52 5.21 -0.18
N THR A 53 -6.75 4.12 0.55
CA THR A 53 -5.74 3.52 1.44
C THR A 53 -4.47 3.15 0.67
N VAL A 54 -4.62 2.47 -0.48
CA VAL A 54 -3.46 2.11 -1.31
C VAL A 54 -2.75 3.35 -1.83
N ARG A 55 -3.48 4.41 -2.22
CA ARG A 55 -2.87 5.67 -2.67
C ARG A 55 -1.99 6.27 -1.57
N ASP A 56 -2.49 6.31 -0.35
CA ASP A 56 -1.78 6.90 0.79
C ASP A 56 -0.56 6.05 1.17
N VAL A 57 -0.70 4.73 1.11
CA VAL A 57 0.40 3.77 1.28
C VAL A 57 1.46 3.92 0.18
N MET A 58 1.07 4.11 -1.08
CA MET A 58 2.02 4.30 -2.19
C MET A 58 2.84 5.60 -2.11
N VAL A 59 2.38 6.59 -1.33
CA VAL A 59 3.15 7.83 -1.09
C VAL A 59 3.92 7.80 0.23
N ALA A 60 3.77 6.72 1.00
CA ALA A 60 4.47 6.48 2.25
C ALA A 60 5.99 6.42 2.05
N PRO A 61 6.78 7.06 2.93
CA PRO A 61 8.23 7.06 2.81
C PRO A 61 8.83 5.63 2.83
N GLU A 62 8.22 4.71 3.57
CA GLU A 62 8.65 3.31 3.67
C GLU A 62 8.55 2.57 2.33
N LEU A 63 7.61 2.94 1.46
CA LEU A 63 7.47 2.35 0.11
C LEU A 63 8.18 3.15 -0.97
N ARG A 64 8.50 4.43 -0.76
CA ARG A 64 9.18 5.27 -1.77
C ARG A 64 10.56 4.74 -2.18
N GLY A 65 11.19 3.91 -1.35
CA GLY A 65 12.45 3.22 -1.70
C GLY A 65 12.26 1.85 -2.39
N LEU A 66 11.06 1.28 -2.34
CA LEU A 66 10.77 -0.07 -2.85
C LEU A 66 10.01 -0.05 -4.18
N VAL A 67 9.31 1.05 -4.49
CA VAL A 67 8.46 1.16 -5.67
C VAL A 67 8.61 2.52 -6.35
N VAL A 68 8.85 2.52 -7.67
CA VAL A 68 8.93 3.74 -8.48
C VAL A 68 7.71 3.87 -9.40
N ARG A 69 7.14 5.08 -9.48
CA ARG A 69 6.03 5.36 -10.40
C ARG A 69 6.59 5.62 -11.80
N ARG A 70 6.57 4.60 -12.67
CA ARG A 70 6.87 4.78 -14.09
C ARG A 70 5.65 5.38 -14.80
N LEU A 71 5.72 6.67 -15.14
CA LEU A 71 4.78 7.27 -16.09
C LEU A 71 5.12 6.72 -17.47
N ARG A 72 4.09 6.26 -18.20
CA ARG A 72 4.25 5.89 -19.60
C ARG A 72 4.40 7.22 -20.36
N VAL A 73 5.63 7.51 -20.79
CA VAL A 73 5.91 8.52 -21.81
C VAL A 73 5.54 7.96 -23.18
#